data_AF-A0A938M1U9-F1
#
_entry.id   AF-A0A938M1U9-F1
#
_cell.length_a   1.000
_cell.length_b   1.000
_cell.length_c   1.000
_cell.angle_alpha   90.00
_cell.angle_beta   90.00
_cell.angle_gamma   90.00
#
_symmetry.space_group_name_H-M   'P 1'
#
loop_
_entity.id
_entity.type
_entity.pdbx_description
1 polymer ?
#
loop_
_entity_poly.entity_id
_entity_poly.type
_entity_poly.pdbx_seq_one_letter_code
_entity_poly.pdbx_strand_id
1 'polypeptide(L)'
;MPPTRQTVQTCVHPAAKLAAAAAILSLLLLWLNYSPSMSGMVASAAAVVGILSLACIRSTNGTRRNGPAPLAQSGIESAMPSEARAAALEAQIVLLNGQLKELEKKASALEERNAALQRADEQRHTQYLSNITSLVRAVEAKDHYTAGHSDRVSRYSVAIAQRLNELAHSHKANVKLVKYAAYLHDIGKIHIREVVLNKAGELTSDEYSEVKMHASYTQYILSGLQLPEDLAGLALVASFHHERYEGGGYPSGLPAEYIPIESRIITVADTYDALTSNRPHRLGMPQARALTVMNENAGTQLDPEIVAVFMRLYREGAITRLQYGGELQPSTAELLELTQVTTPTPTT
;
A
#
# COMPACT_ATOMS: atom_id res chain seq x y z
N MET A 1 59.65 28.75 -45.59
CA MET A 1 58.57 29.76 -45.56
C MET A 1 57.39 29.23 -46.37
N PRO A 2 56.14 29.32 -45.88
CA PRO A 2 55.60 28.47 -44.81
C PRO A 2 54.46 27.55 -45.33
N PRO A 3 54.00 26.57 -44.54
CA PRO A 3 53.10 25.52 -45.00
C PRO A 3 51.64 25.98 -45.07
N THR A 4 50.90 25.34 -45.97
CA THR A 4 49.46 25.43 -46.18
C THR A 4 48.68 25.13 -44.90
N ARG A 5 47.96 26.13 -44.36
CA ARG A 5 46.94 25.93 -43.32
C ARG A 5 45.73 25.22 -43.92
N GLN A 6 45.57 23.92 -43.63
CA GLN A 6 44.28 23.26 -43.71
C GLN A 6 43.38 23.80 -42.59
N THR A 7 42.37 24.60 -42.94
CA THR A 7 41.24 24.84 -42.07
C THR A 7 40.33 23.61 -42.11
N VAL A 8 40.44 22.79 -41.07
CA VAL A 8 39.48 21.71 -40.76
C VAL A 8 38.11 22.35 -40.56
N GLN A 9 37.22 22.14 -41.52
CA GLN A 9 35.82 22.50 -41.41
C GLN A 9 35.15 21.38 -40.60
N THR A 10 34.98 21.60 -39.30
CA THR A 10 34.27 20.68 -38.41
C THR A 10 32.78 20.68 -38.78
N CYS A 11 32.38 19.72 -39.60
CA CYS A 11 30.98 19.39 -39.82
C CYS A 11 30.36 18.95 -38.49
N VAL A 12 29.50 19.78 -37.89
CA VAL A 12 28.64 19.33 -36.78
C VAL A 12 27.65 18.32 -37.35
N HIS A 13 27.97 17.03 -37.13
CA HIS A 13 27.25 15.88 -37.66
C HIS A 13 25.79 15.84 -37.16
N PRO A 14 24.82 15.34 -37.94
CA PRO A 14 23.42 15.13 -37.51
C PRO A 14 23.28 14.32 -36.20
N ALA A 15 24.28 13.53 -35.83
CA ALA A 15 24.38 12.83 -34.54
C ALA A 15 24.40 13.79 -33.33
N ALA A 16 24.98 14.99 -33.46
CA ALA A 16 25.03 15.98 -32.38
C ALA A 16 23.66 16.63 -32.10
N LYS A 17 22.82 16.78 -33.15
CA LYS A 17 21.44 17.30 -33.00
C LYS A 17 20.52 16.27 -32.34
N LEU A 18 20.68 14.99 -32.68
CA LEU A 18 19.97 13.87 -32.05
C LEU A 18 20.40 13.69 -30.59
N ALA A 19 21.70 13.84 -30.27
CA ALA A 19 22.20 13.77 -28.91
C ALA A 19 21.66 14.92 -28.03
N ALA A 20 21.55 16.13 -28.58
CA ALA A 20 20.97 17.27 -27.86
C ALA A 20 19.47 17.08 -27.58
N ALA A 21 18.70 16.56 -28.55
CA ALA A 21 17.28 16.25 -28.37
C ALA A 21 17.06 15.14 -27.33
N ALA A 22 17.90 14.09 -27.34
CA ALA A 22 17.85 13.02 -26.36
C ALA A 22 18.21 13.49 -24.95
N ALA A 23 19.19 14.38 -24.80
CA ALA A 23 19.56 14.96 -23.51
C ALA A 23 18.44 15.83 -22.92
N ILE A 24 17.75 16.61 -23.76
CA ILE A 24 16.60 17.43 -23.34
C ILE A 24 15.44 16.53 -22.90
N LEU A 25 15.16 15.45 -23.63
CA LEU A 25 14.10 14.50 -23.27
C LEU A 25 14.40 13.77 -21.94
N SER A 26 15.65 13.36 -21.73
CA SER A 26 16.08 12.72 -20.48
C SER A 26 15.99 13.67 -19.28
N LEU A 27 16.35 14.95 -19.45
CA LEU A 27 16.19 15.97 -18.41
C LEU A 27 14.71 16.27 -18.12
N LEU A 28 13.85 16.26 -19.14
CA LEU A 28 12.41 16.44 -18.99
C LEU A 28 11.78 15.30 -18.19
N LEU A 29 12.16 14.05 -18.49
CA LEU A 29 11.68 12.86 -17.80
C LEU A 29 12.18 12.80 -16.34
N LEU A 30 13.44 13.18 -16.09
CA LEU A 30 14.00 13.26 -14.75
C LEU A 30 13.29 14.35 -13.90
N TRP A 31 12.90 15.45 -14.54
CA TRP A 31 12.21 16.57 -13.89
C TRP A 31 10.72 16.29 -13.64
N LEU A 32 10.04 15.58 -14.54
CA LEU A 32 8.66 15.08 -14.35
C LEU A 32 8.57 14.09 -13.18
N ASN A 33 9.65 13.36 -12.90
CA ASN A 33 9.74 12.41 -11.79
C ASN A 33 10.05 13.08 -10.42
N TYR A 34 10.34 14.40 -10.39
CA TYR A 34 10.80 15.12 -9.19
C TYR A 34 9.93 16.34 -8.80
N SER A 35 8.91 16.70 -9.59
CA SER A 35 8.02 17.82 -9.27
C SER A 35 6.71 17.35 -8.58
N PRO A 36 6.40 17.85 -7.36
CA PRO A 36 5.30 17.32 -6.54
C PRO A 36 3.92 17.93 -6.81
N SER A 37 3.75 18.80 -7.82
CA SER A 37 2.43 19.38 -8.14
C SER A 37 2.19 19.61 -9.64
N MET A 38 0.95 19.32 -10.08
CA MET A 38 0.49 19.39 -11.47
C MET A 38 0.62 20.79 -12.10
N SER A 39 0.45 21.84 -11.31
CA SER A 39 0.58 23.25 -11.75
C SER A 39 2.01 23.63 -12.12
N GLY A 40 3.02 23.07 -11.44
CA GLY A 40 4.43 23.26 -11.79
C GLY A 40 4.79 22.65 -13.15
N MET A 41 4.24 21.47 -13.45
CA MET A 41 4.52 20.74 -14.70
C MET A 41 4.01 21.49 -15.94
N VAL A 42 2.84 22.14 -15.85
CA VAL A 42 2.22 22.86 -16.98
C VAL A 42 2.96 24.16 -17.30
N ALA A 43 3.39 24.92 -16.28
CA ALA A 43 4.12 26.17 -16.47
C ALA A 43 5.51 25.96 -17.12
N SER A 44 6.19 24.87 -16.77
CA SER A 44 7.52 24.55 -17.30
C SER A 44 7.47 23.94 -18.70
N ALA A 45 6.43 23.17 -19.05
CA ALA A 45 6.23 22.69 -20.42
C ALA A 45 6.03 23.85 -21.42
N ALA A 46 5.28 24.89 -21.02
CA ALA A 46 5.10 26.10 -21.83
C ALA A 46 6.43 26.86 -22.04
N ALA A 47 7.30 26.91 -21.03
CA ALA A 47 8.63 27.52 -21.14
C ALA A 47 9.55 26.75 -22.12
N VAL A 48 9.52 25.42 -22.10
CA VAL A 48 10.30 24.57 -23.02
C VAL A 48 9.82 24.71 -24.48
N VAL A 49 8.50 24.76 -24.70
CA VAL A 49 7.93 25.03 -26.03
C VAL A 49 8.31 26.44 -26.53
N GLY A 50 8.33 27.43 -25.64
CA GLY A 50 8.81 28.79 -25.95
C GLY A 50 10.30 28.83 -26.34
N ILE A 51 11.16 28.11 -25.61
CA ILE A 51 12.60 28.04 -25.87
C ILE A 51 12.89 27.31 -27.20
N LEU A 52 12.18 26.22 -27.51
CA LEU A 52 12.33 25.49 -28.79
C LEU A 52 11.87 26.31 -29.99
N SER A 53 10.82 27.13 -29.82
CA SER A 53 10.33 28.05 -30.84
C SER A 53 11.35 29.16 -31.14
N LEU A 54 12.01 29.70 -30.11
CA LEU A 54 13.09 30.69 -30.24
C LEU A 54 14.38 30.10 -30.85
N ALA A 55 14.68 28.82 -30.59
CA ALA A 55 15.84 28.13 -31.16
C ALA A 55 15.68 27.86 -32.67
N CYS A 56 14.46 27.59 -33.15
CA CYS A 56 14.20 27.45 -34.59
C CYS A 56 14.34 28.79 -35.34
N ILE A 57 13.95 29.91 -34.72
CA ILE A 57 14.05 31.26 -35.33
C ILE A 57 15.52 31.73 -35.42
N ARG A 58 16.41 31.29 -34.52
CA ARG A 58 17.82 31.71 -34.52
C ARG A 58 18.73 30.88 -35.44
N SER A 59 18.35 29.66 -35.79
CA SER A 59 19.16 28.79 -36.66
C SER A 59 19.14 29.18 -38.14
N THR A 60 18.23 30.06 -38.58
CA THR A 60 18.08 30.46 -39.99
C THR A 60 18.93 31.68 -40.38
N ASN A 61 19.47 32.45 -39.42
CA ASN A 61 20.18 33.71 -39.70
C ASN A 61 21.72 33.62 -39.74
N GLY A 62 22.29 32.41 -39.70
CA GLY A 62 23.70 32.22 -39.35
C GLY A 62 24.60 31.56 -40.40
N THR A 63 24.44 31.75 -41.71
CA THR A 63 25.49 31.37 -42.69
C THR A 63 25.48 32.24 -43.95
N ARG A 64 26.38 33.23 -44.05
CA ARG A 64 26.81 33.83 -45.33
C ARG A 64 28.29 33.51 -45.56
N ARG A 65 28.61 32.77 -46.64
CA ARG A 65 29.72 33.08 -47.58
C ARG A 65 29.79 32.10 -48.77
N ASN A 66 29.76 32.72 -49.95
CA ASN A 66 30.47 32.42 -51.20
C ASN A 66 30.09 31.17 -52.02
N GLY A 67 29.08 31.33 -52.88
CA GLY A 67 28.76 30.54 -54.08
C GLY A 67 27.98 31.43 -55.06
N PRO A 68 27.95 31.11 -56.39
CA PRO A 68 27.42 32.03 -57.40
C PRO A 68 25.98 32.40 -57.07
N ALA A 69 25.66 33.68 -57.26
CA ALA A 69 24.42 34.31 -56.80
C ALA A 69 23.21 33.38 -57.00
N PRO A 70 22.52 32.97 -55.92
CA PRO A 70 21.33 32.15 -56.07
C PRO A 70 20.29 33.03 -56.75
N LEU A 71 19.88 32.60 -57.95
CA LEU A 71 18.66 33.05 -58.59
C LEU A 71 17.53 32.97 -57.55
N ALA A 72 17.12 34.15 -57.07
CA ALA A 72 15.84 34.45 -56.46
C ALA A 72 15.24 33.37 -55.53
N GLN A 73 15.84 33.17 -54.36
CA GLN A 73 15.07 32.74 -53.17
C GLN A 73 14.69 33.93 -52.26
N SER A 74 14.74 35.16 -52.78
CA SER A 74 14.18 36.36 -52.12
C SER A 74 12.71 36.64 -52.50
N GLY A 75 12.05 35.68 -53.16
CA GLY A 75 10.72 35.86 -53.78
C GLY A 75 9.61 34.96 -53.27
N ILE A 76 9.80 34.19 -52.18
CA ILE A 76 8.72 33.37 -51.59
C ILE A 76 8.41 33.79 -50.14
N GLU A 77 9.35 34.44 -49.45
CA GLU A 77 9.08 35.14 -48.17
C GLU A 77 8.48 36.55 -48.34
N SER A 78 8.26 37.02 -49.57
CA SER A 78 7.62 38.32 -49.87
C SER A 78 6.37 38.22 -50.75
N ALA A 79 5.89 37.00 -51.03
CA ALA A 79 4.82 36.75 -52.01
C ALA A 79 3.48 36.28 -51.40
N MET A 80 3.24 36.53 -50.12
CA MET A 80 1.89 36.46 -49.55
C MET A 80 1.49 37.87 -49.10
N PRO A 81 0.38 38.44 -49.62
CA PRO A 81 -0.19 39.68 -49.09
C PRO A 81 -0.29 39.59 -47.55
N SER A 82 -0.09 40.69 -46.83
CA SER A 82 -0.20 40.74 -45.37
C SER A 82 -1.50 40.09 -44.85
N GLU A 83 -2.58 40.22 -45.64
CA GLU A 83 -3.88 39.60 -45.42
C GLU A 83 -3.86 38.07 -45.51
N ALA A 84 -3.11 37.48 -46.45
CA ALA A 84 -3.01 36.02 -46.60
C ALA A 84 -2.23 35.38 -45.44
N ARG A 85 -1.26 36.10 -44.85
CA ARG A 85 -0.57 35.69 -43.62
C ARG A 85 -1.48 35.75 -42.40
N ALA A 86 -2.28 36.81 -42.29
CA ALA A 86 -3.26 36.95 -41.22
C ALA A 86 -4.31 35.82 -41.28
N ALA A 87 -4.85 35.53 -42.47
CA ALA A 87 -5.81 34.45 -42.68
C ALA A 87 -5.22 33.05 -42.36
N ALA A 88 -3.95 32.81 -42.70
CA ALA A 88 -3.28 31.55 -42.35
C ALA A 88 -3.08 31.41 -40.83
N LEU A 89 -2.74 32.50 -40.14
CA LEU A 89 -2.61 32.51 -38.68
C LEU A 89 -3.97 32.30 -37.99
N GLU A 90 -5.03 32.93 -38.49
CA GLU A 90 -6.40 32.74 -38.00
C GLU A 90 -6.85 31.28 -38.14
N ALA A 91 -6.60 30.67 -39.31
CA ALA A 91 -6.91 29.25 -39.53
C ALA A 91 -6.14 28.33 -38.57
N GLN A 92 -4.87 28.64 -38.29
CA GLN A 92 -4.05 27.90 -37.32
C GLN A 92 -4.60 28.02 -35.90
N ILE A 93 -5.02 29.22 -35.47
CA ILE A 93 -5.62 29.47 -34.15
C ILE A 93 -6.93 28.68 -34.01
N VAL A 94 -7.79 28.69 -35.03
CA VAL A 94 -9.04 27.92 -35.03
C VAL A 94 -8.76 26.42 -34.89
N LEU A 95 -7.76 25.90 -35.61
CA LEU A 95 -7.36 24.50 -35.50
C LEU A 95 -6.83 24.15 -34.10
N LEU A 96 -5.94 24.97 -33.55
CA LEU A 96 -5.39 24.79 -32.19
C LEU A 96 -6.47 24.81 -31.12
N ASN A 97 -7.43 25.74 -31.22
CA ASN A 97 -8.58 25.81 -30.30
C ASN A 97 -9.46 24.56 -30.41
N GLY A 98 -9.64 24.02 -31.62
CA GLY A 98 -10.34 22.75 -31.83
C GLY A 98 -9.62 21.57 -31.17
N GLN A 99 -8.30 21.49 -31.31
CA GLN A 99 -7.48 20.47 -30.65
C GLN A 99 -7.50 20.61 -29.13
N LEU A 100 -7.42 21.83 -28.60
CA LEU A 100 -7.50 22.10 -27.16
C LEU A 100 -8.82 21.60 -26.58
N LYS A 101 -9.95 21.91 -27.24
CA LYS A 101 -11.27 21.45 -26.81
C LYS A 101 -11.39 19.91 -26.80
N GLU A 102 -10.78 19.25 -27.78
CA GLU A 102 -10.75 17.78 -27.83
C GLU A 102 -9.88 17.17 -26.73
N LEU A 103 -8.76 17.82 -26.38
CA LEU A 103 -7.91 17.41 -25.26
C LEU A 103 -8.61 17.60 -23.92
N GLU A 104 -9.28 18.74 -23.71
CA GLU A 104 -10.09 19.01 -22.50
C GLU A 104 -11.18 17.94 -22.32
N LYS A 105 -11.88 17.60 -23.41
CA LYS A 105 -12.89 16.53 -23.40
C LYS A 105 -12.31 15.18 -23.01
N LYS A 106 -11.13 14.83 -23.55
CA LYS A 106 -10.43 13.57 -23.21
C LYS A 106 -9.93 13.56 -21.77
N ALA A 107 -9.43 14.68 -21.27
CA ALA A 107 -8.98 14.82 -19.88
C ALA A 107 -10.15 14.61 -18.91
N SER A 108 -11.28 15.29 -19.16
CA SER A 108 -12.50 15.12 -18.36
C SER A 108 -13.01 13.67 -18.38
N ALA A 109 -13.05 13.03 -19.56
CA ALA A 109 -13.46 11.62 -19.66
C ALA A 109 -12.50 10.66 -18.93
N LEU A 110 -11.20 10.98 -18.90
CA LEU A 110 -10.20 10.20 -18.18
C LEU A 110 -10.36 10.35 -16.66
N GLU A 111 -10.63 11.56 -16.18
CA GLU A 111 -10.93 11.84 -14.77
C GLU A 111 -12.18 11.08 -14.29
N GLU A 112 -13.26 11.12 -15.07
CA GLU A 112 -14.48 10.35 -14.78
C GLU A 112 -14.22 8.84 -14.73
N ARG A 113 -13.44 8.32 -15.69
CA ARG A 113 -13.07 6.91 -15.73
C ARG A 113 -12.21 6.51 -14.52
N ASN A 114 -11.25 7.34 -14.13
CA ASN A 114 -10.41 7.08 -12.96
C ASN A 114 -11.24 7.06 -11.67
N ALA A 115 -12.16 8.02 -11.51
CA ALA A 115 -13.07 8.05 -10.37
C ALA A 115 -14.03 6.84 -10.35
N ALA A 116 -14.47 6.36 -11.51
CA ALA A 116 -15.30 5.15 -11.61
C ALA A 116 -14.50 3.88 -11.26
N LEU A 117 -13.23 3.80 -11.67
CA LEU A 117 -12.34 2.69 -11.31
C LEU A 117 -12.05 2.66 -9.81
N GLN A 118 -11.80 3.81 -9.18
CA GLN A 118 -11.62 3.91 -7.73
C GLN A 118 -12.85 3.43 -6.98
N ARG A 119 -14.04 3.91 -7.35
CA ARG A 119 -15.31 3.45 -6.74
C ARG A 119 -15.55 1.95 -6.91
N ALA A 120 -15.25 1.41 -8.10
CA ALA A 120 -15.37 -0.03 -8.34
C ALA A 120 -14.37 -0.84 -7.50
N ASP A 121 -13.18 -0.30 -7.25
CA ASP A 121 -12.19 -0.94 -6.40
C ASP A 121 -12.60 -0.94 -4.93
N GLU A 122 -13.05 0.21 -4.42
CA GLU A 122 -13.61 0.35 -3.06
C GLU A 122 -14.79 -0.60 -2.86
N GLN A 123 -15.72 -0.65 -3.81
CA GLN A 123 -16.88 -1.53 -3.74
C GLN A 123 -16.47 -3.01 -3.71
N ARG A 124 -15.51 -3.42 -4.56
CA ARG A 124 -14.97 -4.79 -4.53
C ARG A 124 -14.32 -5.08 -3.18
N HIS A 125 -13.54 -4.15 -2.64
CA HIS A 125 -12.91 -4.29 -1.33
C HIS A 125 -13.95 -4.51 -0.22
N THR A 126 -14.99 -3.68 -0.16
CA THR A 126 -16.08 -3.83 0.81
C THR A 126 -16.81 -5.17 0.65
N GLN A 127 -17.05 -5.62 -0.58
CA GLN A 127 -17.69 -6.92 -0.84
C GLN A 127 -16.82 -8.08 -0.36
N TYR A 128 -15.51 -8.04 -0.60
CA TYR A 128 -14.60 -9.07 -0.09
C TYR A 128 -14.58 -9.12 1.43
N LEU A 129 -14.51 -7.97 2.11
CA LEU A 129 -14.57 -7.90 3.56
C LEU A 129 -15.89 -8.47 4.09
N SER A 130 -17.02 -8.10 3.49
CA SER A 130 -18.34 -8.62 3.86
C SER A 130 -18.42 -10.15 3.74
N ASN A 131 -17.85 -10.71 2.66
CA ASN A 131 -17.81 -12.15 2.45
C ASN A 131 -16.93 -12.85 3.50
N ILE A 132 -15.73 -12.31 3.77
CA ILE A 132 -14.81 -12.83 4.80
C ILE A 132 -15.48 -12.79 6.18
N THR A 133 -16.10 -11.67 6.55
CA THR A 133 -16.85 -11.53 7.81
C THR A 133 -18.00 -12.54 7.89
N SER A 134 -18.70 -12.80 6.79
CA SER A 134 -19.78 -13.79 6.77
C SER A 134 -19.26 -15.22 6.99
N LEU A 135 -18.11 -15.58 6.41
CA LEU A 135 -17.47 -16.88 6.62
C LEU A 135 -16.99 -17.04 8.07
N VAL A 136 -16.35 -16.03 8.64
CA VAL A 136 -15.91 -16.03 10.04
C VAL A 136 -17.12 -16.20 10.96
N ARG A 137 -18.20 -15.42 10.74
CA ARG A 137 -19.44 -15.56 11.52
C ARG A 137 -20.08 -16.93 11.38
N ALA A 138 -19.97 -17.59 10.22
CA ALA A 138 -20.48 -18.94 10.04
C ALA A 138 -19.67 -19.97 10.86
N VAL A 139 -18.34 -19.80 10.95
CA VAL A 139 -17.49 -20.63 11.82
C VAL A 139 -17.77 -20.35 13.30
N GLU A 140 -17.88 -19.07 13.68
CA GLU A 140 -18.24 -18.68 15.05
C GLU A 140 -19.67 -19.13 15.43
N ALA A 141 -20.59 -19.26 14.48
CA ALA A 141 -21.93 -19.79 14.76
C ALA A 141 -21.91 -21.29 15.08
N LYS A 142 -20.93 -22.03 14.55
CA LYS A 142 -20.73 -23.46 14.81
C LYS A 142 -20.02 -23.70 16.15
N ASP A 143 -19.15 -22.79 16.56
CA ASP A 143 -18.50 -22.77 17.87
C ASP A 143 -19.23 -21.73 18.75
N HIS A 144 -20.27 -22.16 19.46
CA HIS A 144 -21.26 -21.32 20.18
C HIS A 144 -20.67 -20.24 21.10
N TYR A 145 -19.35 -20.26 21.34
CA TYR A 145 -18.63 -19.49 22.34
C TYR A 145 -17.65 -18.48 21.75
N THR A 146 -17.52 -18.44 20.44
CA THR A 146 -16.56 -17.57 19.74
C THR A 146 -17.20 -16.34 19.10
N ALA A 147 -18.46 -16.01 19.39
CA ALA A 147 -19.12 -14.84 18.81
C ALA A 147 -18.31 -13.53 19.04
N GLY A 148 -17.86 -12.91 17.95
CA GLY A 148 -17.05 -11.69 17.96
C GLY A 148 -15.64 -11.87 18.50
N HIS A 149 -15.18 -13.11 18.73
CA HIS A 149 -13.84 -13.43 19.19
C HIS A 149 -12.80 -13.03 18.15
N SER A 150 -13.01 -13.40 16.88
CA SER A 150 -12.08 -13.09 15.80
C SER A 150 -11.89 -11.58 15.61
N ASP A 151 -12.95 -10.78 15.83
CA ASP A 151 -12.88 -9.32 15.80
C ASP A 151 -12.02 -8.76 16.95
N ARG A 152 -12.27 -9.21 18.19
CA ARG A 152 -11.52 -8.74 19.36
C ARG A 152 -10.04 -9.11 19.25
N VAL A 153 -9.73 -10.35 18.90
CA VAL A 153 -8.35 -10.82 18.69
C VAL A 153 -7.68 -9.98 17.60
N SER A 154 -8.33 -9.77 16.45
CA SER A 154 -7.78 -8.93 15.38
C SER A 154 -7.49 -7.50 15.84
N ARG A 155 -8.39 -6.87 16.60
CA ARG A 155 -8.21 -5.52 17.12
C ARG A 155 -7.08 -5.43 18.14
N TYR A 156 -6.97 -6.38 19.07
CA TYR A 156 -5.84 -6.44 20.00
C TYR A 156 -4.53 -6.66 19.24
N SER A 157 -4.49 -7.60 18.29
CA SER A 157 -3.30 -7.89 17.50
C SER A 157 -2.82 -6.68 16.69
N VAL A 158 -3.72 -5.92 16.09
CA VAL A 158 -3.39 -4.67 15.38
C VAL A 158 -2.78 -3.64 16.34
N ALA A 159 -3.38 -3.43 17.52
CA ALA A 159 -2.85 -2.51 18.53
C ALA A 159 -1.43 -2.87 18.94
N ILE A 160 -1.19 -4.17 19.19
CA ILE A 160 0.12 -4.71 19.56
C ILE A 160 1.12 -4.50 18.43
N ALA A 161 0.76 -4.84 17.19
CA ALA A 161 1.65 -4.72 16.02
C ALA A 161 2.04 -3.26 15.75
N GLN A 162 1.09 -2.33 15.82
CA GLN A 162 1.37 -0.89 15.68
C GLN A 162 2.34 -0.41 16.76
N ARG A 163 2.07 -0.73 18.03
CA ARG A 163 2.95 -0.34 19.12
C ARG A 163 4.33 -0.98 19.03
N LEU A 164 4.42 -2.24 18.62
CA LEU A 164 5.70 -2.91 18.39
C LEU A 164 6.50 -2.18 17.30
N ASN A 165 5.86 -1.79 16.21
CA ASN A 165 6.50 -1.06 15.10
C ASN A 165 6.96 0.36 15.47
N GLU A 166 6.31 1.01 16.44
CA GLU A 166 6.75 2.29 17.00
C GLU A 166 8.03 2.14 17.84
N LEU A 167 8.20 1.00 18.52
CA LEU A 167 9.33 0.72 19.40
C LEU A 167 10.51 0.05 18.68
N ALA A 168 10.22 -0.69 17.60
CA ALA A 168 11.19 -1.49 16.87
C ALA A 168 12.05 -0.63 15.92
N HIS A 169 13.36 -0.90 15.91
CA HIS A 169 14.33 -0.17 15.09
C HIS A 169 14.72 -0.93 13.80
N SER A 170 14.52 -2.25 13.73
CA SER A 170 15.06 -3.10 12.67
C SER A 170 14.06 -4.04 11.99
N HIS A 171 13.02 -4.52 12.69
CA HIS A 171 12.01 -5.41 12.10
C HIS A 171 10.60 -4.97 12.50
N LYS A 172 9.77 -4.64 11.51
CA LYS A 172 8.39 -4.23 11.71
C LYS A 172 7.46 -5.38 11.32
N ALA A 173 6.48 -5.67 12.17
CA ALA A 173 5.40 -6.58 11.85
C ALA A 173 4.51 -5.98 10.75
N ASN A 174 4.04 -6.82 9.82
CA ASN A 174 3.06 -6.38 8.83
C ASN A 174 1.67 -6.27 9.46
N VAL A 175 1.25 -5.05 9.82
CA VAL A 175 -0.03 -4.79 10.52
C VAL A 175 -1.24 -5.31 9.73
N LYS A 176 -1.22 -5.19 8.40
CA LYS A 176 -2.31 -5.66 7.55
C LYS A 176 -2.41 -7.18 7.56
N LEU A 177 -1.27 -7.86 7.47
CA LEU A 177 -1.18 -9.31 7.59
C LEU A 177 -1.66 -9.79 8.96
N VAL A 178 -1.22 -9.14 10.04
CA VAL A 178 -1.68 -9.41 11.41
C VAL A 178 -3.20 -9.29 11.51
N LYS A 179 -3.78 -8.19 11.00
CA LYS A 179 -5.23 -7.95 11.04
C LYS A 179 -6.01 -9.11 10.45
N TYR A 180 -5.67 -9.52 9.22
CA TYR A 180 -6.42 -10.57 8.52
C TYR A 180 -6.12 -11.96 9.06
N ALA A 181 -4.86 -12.26 9.40
CA ALA A 181 -4.50 -13.55 9.97
C ALA A 181 -5.15 -13.77 11.33
N ALA A 182 -5.17 -12.75 12.19
CA ALA A 182 -5.89 -12.78 13.46
C ALA A 182 -7.40 -12.97 13.28
N TYR A 183 -7.99 -12.35 12.25
CA TYR A 183 -9.42 -12.48 11.98
C TYR A 183 -9.80 -13.87 11.45
N LEU A 184 -8.85 -14.58 10.81
CA LEU A 184 -9.07 -15.87 10.16
C LEU A 184 -8.40 -17.06 10.86
N HIS A 185 -7.74 -16.85 12.01
CA HIS A 185 -6.90 -17.87 12.67
C HIS A 185 -7.66 -19.18 12.93
N ASP A 186 -8.94 -19.07 13.24
CA ASP A 186 -9.83 -20.16 13.63
C ASP A 186 -10.69 -20.74 12.48
N ILE A 187 -10.52 -20.29 11.22
CA ILE A 187 -11.36 -20.72 10.10
C ILE A 187 -11.35 -22.26 9.90
N GLY A 188 -10.25 -22.92 10.26
CA GLY A 188 -10.11 -24.37 10.22
C GLY A 188 -11.06 -25.13 11.14
N LYS A 189 -11.68 -24.48 12.14
CA LYS A 189 -12.70 -25.09 13.02
C LYS A 189 -13.92 -25.59 12.24
N ILE A 190 -14.12 -25.13 11.00
CA ILE A 190 -15.13 -25.65 10.09
C ILE A 190 -15.00 -27.17 9.86
N HIS A 191 -13.80 -27.74 9.96
CA HIS A 191 -13.54 -29.17 9.79
C HIS A 191 -13.68 -30.01 11.08
N ILE A 192 -13.79 -29.37 12.25
CA ILE A 192 -13.85 -30.08 13.54
C ILE A 192 -15.29 -30.52 13.82
N ARG A 193 -15.52 -31.73 14.35
CA ARG A 193 -16.88 -32.17 14.66
C ARG A 193 -17.52 -31.28 15.72
N GLU A 194 -18.76 -30.88 15.48
CA GLU A 194 -19.50 -29.99 16.38
C GLU A 194 -19.68 -30.58 17.79
N VAL A 195 -19.87 -31.91 17.89
CA VAL A 195 -19.96 -32.62 19.17
C VAL A 195 -18.67 -32.55 20.01
N VAL A 196 -17.52 -32.42 19.33
CA VAL A 196 -16.21 -32.28 19.99
C VAL A 196 -16.00 -30.82 20.39
N LEU A 197 -16.27 -29.90 19.45
CA LEU A 197 -16.06 -28.46 19.64
C LEU A 197 -16.93 -27.89 20.76
N ASN A 198 -18.17 -28.38 20.88
CA ASN A 198 -19.14 -27.91 21.87
C ASN A 198 -19.29 -28.83 23.10
N LYS A 199 -18.34 -29.75 23.34
CA LYS A 199 -18.40 -30.67 24.48
C LYS A 199 -18.38 -29.89 25.81
N ALA A 200 -19.31 -30.21 26.70
CA ALA A 200 -19.43 -29.50 27.99
C ALA A 200 -18.38 -29.91 29.06
N GLY A 201 -17.65 -31.00 28.84
CA GLY A 201 -16.63 -31.53 29.75
C GLY A 201 -15.25 -31.63 29.10
N GLU A 202 -14.32 -32.27 29.80
CA GLU A 202 -12.96 -32.44 29.29
C GLU A 202 -12.93 -33.24 27.98
N LEU A 203 -12.07 -32.80 27.07
CA LEU A 203 -11.77 -33.52 25.84
C LEU A 203 -10.86 -34.70 26.18
N THR A 204 -11.16 -35.85 25.58
CA THR A 204 -10.22 -36.98 25.52
C THR A 204 -8.98 -36.60 24.72
N SER A 205 -7.91 -37.40 24.79
CA SER A 205 -6.69 -37.18 24.00
C SER A 205 -6.97 -37.09 22.49
N ASP A 206 -7.90 -37.91 22.02
CA ASP A 206 -8.24 -38.02 20.60
C ASP A 206 -9.08 -36.83 20.15
N GLU A 207 -10.07 -36.43 20.96
CA GLU A 207 -10.86 -35.22 20.75
C GLU A 207 -10.00 -33.96 20.79
N TYR A 208 -9.05 -33.87 21.73
CA TYR A 208 -8.10 -32.76 21.77
C TYR A 208 -7.18 -32.75 20.55
N SER A 209 -6.74 -33.93 20.10
CA SER A 209 -5.95 -34.05 18.87
C SER A 209 -6.73 -33.63 17.64
N GLU A 210 -8.01 -33.94 17.57
CA GLU A 210 -8.92 -33.43 16.53
C GLU A 210 -8.99 -31.90 16.57
N VAL A 211 -9.24 -31.30 17.75
CA VAL A 211 -9.29 -29.83 17.86
C VAL A 211 -8.00 -29.17 17.38
N LYS A 212 -6.82 -29.70 17.74
CA LYS A 212 -5.53 -29.16 17.28
C LYS A 212 -5.40 -29.11 15.75
N MET A 213 -6.08 -29.99 15.02
CA MET A 213 -6.03 -30.01 13.55
C MET A 213 -6.62 -28.76 12.91
N HIS A 214 -7.41 -27.95 13.63
CA HIS A 214 -7.96 -26.71 13.07
C HIS A 214 -6.83 -25.79 12.56
N ALA A 215 -5.66 -25.77 13.20
CA ALA A 215 -4.52 -24.97 12.75
C ALA A 215 -4.04 -25.41 11.36
N SER A 216 -3.90 -26.72 11.13
CA SER A 216 -3.56 -27.28 9.81
C SER A 216 -4.66 -27.06 8.78
N TYR A 217 -5.94 -27.16 9.19
CA TYR A 217 -7.06 -26.85 8.30
C TYR A 217 -7.15 -25.37 7.95
N THR A 218 -6.82 -24.46 8.87
CA THR A 218 -6.68 -23.01 8.61
C THR A 218 -5.63 -22.79 7.52
N GLN A 219 -4.46 -23.43 7.64
CA GLN A 219 -3.43 -23.34 6.61
C GLN A 219 -3.96 -23.85 5.26
N TYR A 220 -4.56 -25.04 5.22
CA TYR A 220 -5.09 -25.66 4.01
C TYR A 220 -6.13 -24.76 3.30
N ILE A 221 -7.11 -24.23 4.04
CA ILE A 221 -8.17 -23.37 3.51
C ILE A 221 -7.57 -22.09 2.93
N LEU A 222 -6.68 -21.42 3.68
CA LEU A 222 -6.15 -20.13 3.29
C LEU A 222 -5.10 -20.21 2.18
N SER A 223 -4.39 -21.35 2.05
CA SER A 223 -3.43 -21.58 0.96
C SER A 223 -4.09 -21.63 -0.43
N GLY A 224 -5.41 -21.80 -0.51
CA GLY A 224 -6.15 -21.73 -1.78
C GLY A 224 -6.39 -20.30 -2.29
N LEU A 225 -6.10 -19.28 -1.49
CA LEU A 225 -6.37 -17.88 -1.83
C LEU A 225 -5.25 -17.27 -2.65
N GLN A 226 -5.61 -16.56 -3.72
CA GLN A 226 -4.69 -15.70 -4.46
C GLN A 226 -4.64 -14.34 -3.77
N LEU A 227 -3.56 -14.09 -3.04
CA LEU A 227 -3.39 -12.90 -2.22
C LEU A 227 -2.32 -11.98 -2.82
N PRO A 228 -2.42 -10.65 -2.63
CA PRO A 228 -1.32 -9.76 -2.96
C PRO A 228 -0.08 -10.08 -2.12
N GLU A 229 1.09 -9.61 -2.57
CA GLU A 229 2.38 -9.91 -1.96
C GLU A 229 2.44 -9.54 -0.47
N ASP A 230 1.81 -8.44 -0.07
CA ASP A 230 1.73 -7.97 1.31
C ASP A 230 0.91 -8.90 2.22
N LEU A 231 0.22 -9.91 1.67
CA LEU A 231 -0.54 -10.92 2.39
C LEU A 231 -0.10 -12.36 2.07
N ALA A 232 1.02 -12.56 1.37
CA ALA A 232 1.49 -13.89 0.96
C ALA A 232 1.68 -14.86 2.14
N GLY A 233 1.98 -14.35 3.34
CA GLY A 233 2.16 -15.15 4.57
C GLY A 233 0.87 -15.52 5.30
N LEU A 234 -0.32 -15.11 4.83
CA LEU A 234 -1.58 -15.20 5.58
C LEU A 234 -1.86 -16.60 6.14
N ALA A 235 -1.76 -17.62 5.30
CA ALA A 235 -2.07 -18.99 5.68
C ALA A 235 -1.13 -19.50 6.78
N LEU A 236 0.18 -19.25 6.65
CA LEU A 236 1.17 -19.65 7.65
C LEU A 236 0.96 -18.89 8.96
N VAL A 237 0.86 -17.56 8.88
CA VAL A 237 0.71 -16.70 10.05
C VAL A 237 -0.54 -17.08 10.86
N ALA A 238 -1.66 -17.26 10.17
CA ALA A 238 -2.91 -17.67 10.79
C ALA A 238 -2.82 -19.08 11.40
N SER A 239 -2.12 -20.02 10.76
CA SER A 239 -2.01 -21.39 11.25
C SER A 239 -1.09 -21.55 12.47
N PHE A 240 -0.09 -20.69 12.63
CA PHE A 240 0.91 -20.80 13.69
C PHE A 240 0.53 -20.07 15.00
N HIS A 241 -0.72 -19.61 15.14
CA HIS A 241 -1.17 -18.90 16.35
C HIS A 241 -1.17 -19.76 17.62
N HIS A 242 -1.03 -21.09 17.50
CA HIS A 242 -0.86 -22.02 18.62
C HIS A 242 0.57 -22.59 18.75
N GLU A 243 1.53 -22.06 17.99
CA GLU A 243 2.94 -22.31 18.28
C GLU A 243 3.33 -21.63 19.60
N ARG A 244 4.22 -22.28 20.36
CA ARG A 244 4.69 -21.79 21.67
C ARG A 244 6.07 -21.18 21.51
N TYR A 245 6.33 -20.10 22.24
CA TYR A 245 7.63 -19.43 22.18
C TYR A 245 8.82 -20.37 22.47
N GLU A 246 8.74 -21.19 23.50
CA GLU A 246 9.77 -22.19 23.84
C GLU A 246 9.79 -23.43 22.92
N GLY A 247 8.88 -23.50 21.94
CA GLY A 247 8.63 -24.67 21.11
C GLY A 247 7.61 -25.65 21.69
N GLY A 248 7.33 -26.72 20.94
CA GLY A 248 6.37 -27.76 21.35
C GLY A 248 4.90 -27.35 21.25
N GLY A 249 4.60 -26.25 20.54
CA GLY A 249 3.26 -25.92 20.09
C GLY A 249 2.82 -26.76 18.90
N TYR A 250 1.80 -26.29 18.19
CA TYR A 250 1.27 -26.96 17.00
C TYR A 250 0.84 -25.91 15.96
N PRO A 251 0.79 -26.25 14.66
CA PRO A 251 0.84 -27.59 14.05
C PRO A 251 2.24 -28.17 13.81
N SER A 252 3.29 -27.37 13.89
CA SER A 252 4.65 -27.72 13.47
C SER A 252 5.67 -27.82 14.61
N GLY A 253 5.34 -27.32 15.80
CA GLY A 253 6.20 -27.42 16.99
C GLY A 253 7.45 -26.56 16.87
N LEU A 254 7.33 -25.40 16.23
CA LEU A 254 8.45 -24.55 15.84
C LEU A 254 9.11 -23.87 17.04
N PRO A 255 10.45 -23.68 17.04
CA PRO A 255 11.11 -22.78 17.97
C PRO A 255 10.75 -21.31 17.68
N ALA A 256 10.82 -20.42 18.69
CA ALA A 256 10.53 -18.99 18.58
C ALA A 256 11.07 -18.30 17.33
N GLU A 257 12.32 -18.60 16.95
CA GLU A 257 13.02 -17.96 15.81
C GLU A 257 12.37 -18.26 14.44
N TYR A 258 11.58 -19.33 14.33
CA TYR A 258 10.85 -19.70 13.11
C TYR A 258 9.36 -19.33 13.17
N ILE A 259 8.87 -18.87 14.32
CA ILE A 259 7.49 -18.41 14.44
C ILE A 259 7.43 -16.95 13.96
N PRO A 260 6.66 -16.64 12.91
CA PRO A 260 6.47 -15.27 12.44
C PRO A 260 6.08 -14.36 13.61
N ILE A 261 6.65 -13.15 13.65
CA ILE A 261 6.31 -12.17 14.69
C ILE A 261 4.80 -11.91 14.69
N GLU A 262 4.16 -11.92 13.52
CA GLU A 262 2.73 -11.77 13.36
C GLU A 262 1.95 -12.89 14.08
N SER A 263 2.40 -14.14 14.02
CA SER A 263 1.77 -15.25 14.74
C SER A 263 1.93 -15.11 16.23
N ARG A 264 3.12 -14.73 16.71
CA ARG A 264 3.37 -14.49 18.15
C ARG A 264 2.49 -13.37 18.70
N ILE A 265 2.23 -12.33 17.90
CA ILE A 265 1.28 -11.25 18.24
C ILE A 265 -0.15 -11.80 18.38
N ILE A 266 -0.58 -12.67 17.45
CA ILE A 266 -1.90 -13.29 17.49
C ILE A 266 -2.03 -14.19 18.72
N THR A 267 -1.03 -15.01 19.03
CA THR A 267 -1.04 -15.89 20.21
C THR A 267 -1.25 -15.11 21.52
N VAL A 268 -0.60 -13.95 21.67
CA VAL A 268 -0.76 -13.09 22.87
C VAL A 268 -2.18 -12.51 22.94
N ALA A 269 -2.71 -12.01 21.82
CA ALA A 269 -4.05 -11.45 21.74
C ALA A 269 -5.14 -12.50 22.00
N ASP A 270 -5.04 -13.66 21.35
CA ASP A 270 -5.94 -14.79 21.51
C ASP A 270 -5.93 -15.29 22.97
N THR A 271 -4.75 -15.45 23.57
CA THR A 271 -4.63 -15.85 24.98
C THR A 271 -5.37 -14.87 25.90
N TYR A 272 -5.23 -13.56 25.71
CA TYR A 272 -5.96 -12.59 26.52
C TYR A 272 -7.48 -12.71 26.35
N ASP A 273 -7.96 -12.80 25.11
CA ASP A 273 -9.40 -12.92 24.85
C ASP A 273 -9.97 -14.21 25.42
N ALA A 274 -9.24 -15.32 25.29
CA ALA A 274 -9.58 -16.63 25.86
C ALA A 274 -9.65 -16.63 27.39
N LEU A 275 -8.76 -15.87 28.05
CA LEU A 275 -8.75 -15.75 29.51
C LEU A 275 -9.91 -14.90 30.01
N THR A 276 -10.21 -13.79 29.34
CA THR A 276 -11.16 -12.77 29.81
C THR A 276 -12.59 -12.94 29.30
N SER A 277 -12.81 -13.72 28.25
CA SER A 277 -14.15 -14.00 27.70
C SER A 277 -14.85 -15.13 28.46
N ASN A 278 -16.18 -15.02 28.57
CA ASN A 278 -17.02 -16.08 29.11
C ASN A 278 -17.04 -17.29 28.16
N ARG A 279 -16.89 -18.48 28.73
CA ARG A 279 -17.01 -19.78 28.07
C ARG A 279 -18.09 -20.59 28.80
N PRO A 280 -18.71 -21.60 28.17
CA PRO A 280 -19.87 -22.30 28.73
C PRO A 280 -19.56 -23.01 30.05
N HIS A 281 -18.32 -23.45 30.22
CA HIS A 281 -17.82 -24.15 31.41
C HIS A 281 -17.02 -23.23 32.35
N ARG A 282 -16.80 -21.95 32.00
CA ARG A 282 -16.00 -21.02 32.81
C ARG A 282 -16.33 -19.57 32.54
N LEU A 283 -16.60 -18.80 33.59
CA LEU A 283 -16.61 -17.34 33.46
C LEU A 283 -15.22 -16.81 33.07
N GLY A 284 -15.21 -15.75 32.30
CA GLY A 284 -13.99 -15.00 32.01
C GLY A 284 -13.33 -14.57 33.33
N MET A 285 -12.02 -14.67 33.40
CA MET A 285 -11.32 -14.26 34.61
C MET A 285 -11.18 -12.73 34.69
N PRO A 286 -11.06 -12.16 35.90
CA PRO A 286 -10.79 -10.73 36.05
C PRO A 286 -9.53 -10.35 35.26
N GLN A 287 -9.57 -9.21 34.58
CA GLN A 287 -8.46 -8.73 33.73
C GLN A 287 -7.12 -8.76 34.47
N ALA A 288 -7.08 -8.30 35.73
CA ALA A 288 -5.87 -8.33 36.54
C ALA A 288 -5.27 -9.74 36.67
N ARG A 289 -6.11 -10.77 36.86
CA ARG A 289 -5.64 -12.17 36.91
C ARG A 289 -5.20 -12.67 35.53
N ALA A 290 -5.91 -12.30 34.46
CA ALA A 290 -5.50 -12.65 33.11
C ALA A 290 -4.10 -12.11 32.80
N LEU A 291 -3.81 -10.86 33.19
CA LEU A 291 -2.49 -10.26 33.02
C LEU A 291 -1.41 -10.99 33.84
N THR A 292 -1.72 -11.41 35.07
CA THR A 292 -0.80 -12.21 35.86
C THR A 292 -0.48 -13.53 35.15
N VAL A 293 -1.51 -14.25 34.67
CA VAL A 293 -1.32 -15.52 33.94
C VAL A 293 -0.50 -15.32 32.67
N MET A 294 -0.76 -14.26 31.89
CA MET A 294 0.03 -13.95 30.70
C MET A 294 1.50 -13.67 31.04
N ASN A 295 1.76 -12.96 32.14
CA ASN A 295 3.12 -12.68 32.60
C ASN A 295 3.82 -13.96 33.12
N GLU A 296 3.10 -14.85 33.80
CA GLU A 296 3.60 -16.18 34.22
C GLU A 296 3.98 -17.07 33.01
N ASN A 297 3.33 -16.88 31.86
CA ASN A 297 3.57 -17.65 30.63
C ASN A 297 4.50 -16.95 29.62
N ALA A 298 5.06 -15.80 29.98
CA ALA A 298 6.02 -15.09 29.14
C ALA A 298 7.37 -15.85 29.10
N GLY A 299 7.92 -16.05 27.90
CA GLY A 299 9.14 -16.82 27.67
C GLY A 299 8.91 -18.33 27.51
N THR A 300 7.70 -18.83 27.79
CA THR A 300 7.31 -20.24 27.60
C THR A 300 6.30 -20.36 26.47
N GLN A 301 5.01 -20.12 26.75
CA GLN A 301 3.97 -20.13 25.72
C GLN A 301 3.98 -18.82 24.92
N LEU A 302 4.20 -17.69 25.60
CA LEU A 302 4.05 -16.35 25.01
C LEU A 302 5.39 -15.67 24.80
N ASP A 303 5.49 -14.88 23.74
CA ASP A 303 6.66 -14.04 23.50
C ASP A 303 6.76 -12.94 24.59
N PRO A 304 7.86 -12.87 25.36
CA PRO A 304 7.99 -11.94 26.46
C PRO A 304 8.03 -10.47 26.03
N GLU A 305 8.56 -10.17 24.84
CA GLU A 305 8.58 -8.80 24.30
C GLU A 305 7.17 -8.34 23.96
N ILE A 306 6.40 -9.20 23.30
CA ILE A 306 5.02 -8.91 22.91
C ILE A 306 4.13 -8.80 24.14
N VAL A 307 4.32 -9.67 25.16
CA VAL A 307 3.62 -9.54 26.44
C VAL A 307 3.93 -8.18 27.09
N ALA A 308 5.19 -7.73 27.09
CA ALA A 308 5.54 -6.42 27.63
C ALA A 308 4.85 -5.25 26.89
N VAL A 309 4.74 -5.33 25.57
CA VAL A 309 3.99 -4.39 24.74
C VAL A 309 2.50 -4.41 25.10
N PHE A 310 1.90 -5.59 25.21
CA PHE A 310 0.51 -5.76 25.59
C PHE A 310 0.21 -5.13 26.96
N MET A 311 1.06 -5.39 27.96
CA MET A 311 0.94 -4.82 29.31
C MET A 311 1.00 -3.29 29.30
N ARG A 312 1.82 -2.71 28.42
CA ARG A 312 1.90 -1.26 28.24
C ARG A 312 0.59 -0.70 27.66
N LEU A 313 0.08 -1.29 26.58
CA LEU A 313 -1.19 -0.92 25.97
C LEU A 313 -2.37 -1.03 26.95
N TYR A 314 -2.36 -2.05 27.80
CA TYR A 314 -3.36 -2.22 28.85
C TYR A 314 -3.32 -1.08 29.88
N ARG A 315 -2.13 -0.72 30.38
CA ARG A 315 -1.97 0.40 31.34
C ARG A 315 -2.41 1.75 30.77
N GLU A 316 -2.25 1.95 29.47
CA GLU A 316 -2.70 3.15 28.74
C GLU A 316 -4.23 3.11 28.43
N GLY A 317 -4.91 2.03 28.83
CA GLY A 317 -6.34 1.82 28.62
C GLY A 317 -6.73 1.49 27.18
N ALA A 318 -5.77 1.28 26.27
CA ALA A 318 -6.06 0.95 24.87
C ALA A 318 -6.77 -0.40 24.74
N ILE A 319 -6.28 -1.44 25.42
CA ILE A 319 -6.89 -2.77 25.43
C ILE A 319 -8.31 -2.72 26.03
N THR A 320 -8.49 -2.03 27.15
CA THR A 320 -9.79 -1.88 27.80
C THR A 320 -10.80 -1.20 26.88
N ARG A 321 -10.42 -0.14 26.16
CA ARG A 321 -11.31 0.50 25.17
C ARG A 321 -11.70 -0.46 24.06
N LEU A 322 -10.74 -1.23 23.53
CA LEU A 322 -11.01 -2.19 22.45
C LEU A 322 -11.99 -3.28 22.89
N GLN A 323 -11.84 -3.80 24.12
CA GLN A 323 -12.73 -4.82 24.68
C GLN A 323 -14.20 -4.38 24.73
N TYR A 324 -14.46 -3.10 25.00
CA TYR A 324 -15.81 -2.52 25.06
C TYR A 324 -16.24 -1.82 23.76
N GLY A 325 -15.61 -2.14 22.62
CA GLY A 325 -16.04 -1.65 21.30
C GLY A 325 -15.53 -0.26 20.90
N GLY A 326 -14.62 0.35 21.67
CA GLY A 326 -14.00 1.63 21.32
C GLY A 326 -12.88 1.50 20.27
N GLU A 327 -12.64 2.56 19.50
CA GLU A 327 -11.56 2.61 18.50
C GLU A 327 -10.18 2.90 19.13
N LEU A 328 -9.11 2.44 18.45
CA LEU A 328 -7.75 2.89 18.74
C LEU A 328 -7.64 4.39 18.40
N GLN A 329 -7.03 5.18 19.27
CA GLN A 329 -6.62 6.53 18.89
C GLN A 329 -5.53 6.39 17.81
N PRO A 330 -5.59 7.16 16.71
CA PRO A 330 -4.57 7.10 15.69
C PRO A 330 -3.19 7.37 16.29
N SER A 331 -2.18 6.65 15.79
CA SER A 331 -0.79 6.87 16.18
C SER A 331 -0.39 8.32 15.91
N THR A 332 0.64 8.81 16.60
CA THR A 332 1.19 10.16 16.33
C THR A 332 1.63 10.30 14.87
N ALA A 333 2.04 9.22 14.21
CA ALA A 333 2.37 9.18 12.78
C ALA A 333 1.13 9.35 11.89
N GLU A 334 0.01 8.68 12.20
CA GLU A 334 -1.27 8.84 11.47
C GLU A 334 -1.86 10.24 11.68
N LEU A 335 -1.73 10.82 12.87
CA LEU A 335 -2.10 12.22 13.14
C LEU A 335 -1.24 13.22 12.35
N LEU A 336 0.03 12.91 12.12
CA LEU A 336 0.94 13.70 11.28
C LEU A 336 0.58 13.59 9.78
N GLU A 337 0.21 12.41 9.29
CA GLU A 337 -0.30 12.25 7.92
C GLU A 337 -1.64 12.97 7.71
N LEU A 338 -2.57 12.85 8.66
CA LEU A 338 -3.88 13.52 8.60
C LEU A 338 -3.76 15.04 8.65
N THR A 339 -2.76 15.58 9.36
CA THR A 339 -2.51 17.03 9.39
C THR A 339 -1.80 17.53 8.13
N GLN A 340 -0.96 16.72 7.49
CA GLN A 340 -0.28 17.06 6.23
C GLN A 340 -1.23 17.10 5.01
N VAL A 341 -2.37 16.41 5.05
CA VAL A 341 -3.40 16.47 3.99
C VAL A 341 -4.27 17.74 4.09
N THR A 342 -4.25 18.45 5.22
CA THR A 342 -5.20 19.55 5.51
C THR A 342 -4.66 20.98 5.38
N THR A 343 -3.45 21.20 4.85
CA THR A 343 -2.98 22.57 4.59
C THR A 343 -3.24 22.97 3.15
N PRO A 344 -4.36 23.67 2.83
CA PRO A 344 -4.46 24.37 1.56
C PRO A 344 -3.38 25.45 1.54
N THR A 345 -2.51 25.39 0.54
CA THR A 345 -1.51 26.41 0.27
C THR A 345 -2.27 27.73 0.03
N PRO A 346 -2.04 28.81 0.80
CA PRO A 346 -2.67 30.08 0.53
C PRO A 346 -2.14 30.59 -0.81
N THR A 347 -3.08 30.83 -1.73
CA THR A 347 -2.79 31.43 -3.03
C THR A 347 -2.48 32.90 -2.79
N THR A 348 -1.22 33.30 -3.04
CA THR A 348 -0.82 34.71 -3.20
C THR A 348 -0.06 34.86 -4.49
#